data_AF-A0AA37AZW5-F1
#
_entry.id   AF-A0AA37AZW5-F1
#
_cell.length_a   1.000
_cell.length_b   1.000
_cell.length_c   1.000
_cell.angle_alpha   90.00
_cell.angle_beta   90.00
_cell.angle_gamma   90.00
#
_symmetry.space_group_name_H-M   'P 1'
#
loop_
_entity.id
_entity.type
_entity.pdbx_description
1 polymer ?
#
loop_
_entity_poly.entity_id
_entity_poly.type
_entity_poly.pdbx_seq_one_letter_code
_entity_poly.pdbx_strand_id
1 'polypeptide(L)'
;MLKKSIMALTTLVAITCGAQYLSHSQYRQQVKQIVADFNQQNEWQLNQTVLSSNWFQQQEQWQLTGNLSQLGLDPQPIELHVIQQVSIWPLWLEGKWQVDPEQASYQQWLSDLNLTAVPHLGTWQANLLSQKLQQQLRVDSFEHNYTELALSFKPMSISTVSDLSFQQGEATLSWQGMELLDSQQNGDHIHLGKVEASETFSQRQQWTLVENASWSVEQLRLQLGQGETLLKLQNLSVNNSFSEIKQNAYLSLNTELNSFILREGAEVFQLDQLILRSSLGGVPMQSLIQLAQSKYTSLSSDERDVLVQQAVSNGIEWQLDTLMFEVDSSYNSLPLQGDINLAGKAKLLPFELDQVSRPIQLLRYIDLNLVIDVGDQLFNQSPLSAYILALRNAGYLLHEEGRDRSELIFNDNEFTMNSMPVN
;
A
#
# COMPACT_ATOMS: atom_id res chain seq x y z
N MET A 1 49.90 28.50 27.72
CA MET A 1 49.13 27.43 27.03
C MET A 1 48.04 26.85 27.93
N LEU A 2 48.33 26.47 29.19
CA LEU A 2 47.35 25.94 30.16
C LEU A 2 46.02 26.71 30.30
N LYS A 3 46.04 28.06 30.38
CA LYS A 3 44.80 28.85 30.50
C LYS A 3 43.87 28.74 29.27
N LYS A 4 44.43 28.65 28.06
CA LYS A 4 43.65 28.47 26.82
C LYS A 4 43.08 27.06 26.73
N SER A 5 43.83 26.06 27.18
CA SER A 5 43.39 24.66 27.26
C SER A 5 42.29 24.45 28.29
N ILE A 6 42.39 25.09 29.47
CA ILE A 6 41.33 25.05 30.50
C ILE A 6 40.06 25.74 30.00
N MET A 7 40.18 26.92 29.38
CA MET A 7 39.03 27.66 28.86
C MET A 7 38.34 26.89 27.73
N ALA A 8 39.09 26.28 26.81
CA ALA A 8 38.55 25.39 25.78
C ALA A 8 37.86 24.15 26.36
N LEU A 9 38.42 23.55 27.41
CA LEU A 9 37.82 22.41 28.10
C LEU A 9 36.53 22.80 28.82
N THR A 10 36.51 23.96 29.51
CA THR A 10 35.30 24.46 30.19
C THR A 10 34.19 24.80 29.19
N THR A 11 34.52 25.42 28.06
CA THR A 11 33.57 25.68 26.98
C THR A 11 33.04 24.38 26.39
N LEU A 12 33.91 23.40 26.14
CA LEU A 12 33.49 22.08 25.65
C LEU A 12 32.54 21.39 26.64
N VAL A 13 32.85 21.40 27.94
CA VAL A 13 31.99 20.83 29.00
C VAL A 13 30.66 21.57 29.10
N ALA A 14 30.65 22.90 29.03
CA ALA A 14 29.41 23.67 29.07
C ALA A 14 28.52 23.38 27.85
N ILE A 15 29.12 23.27 26.65
CA ILE A 15 28.42 22.92 25.42
C ILE A 15 27.87 21.48 25.51
N THR A 16 28.65 20.50 25.96
CA THR A 16 28.20 19.11 26.04
C THR A 16 27.12 18.92 27.11
N CYS A 17 27.25 19.55 28.29
CA CYS A 17 26.20 19.54 29.32
C CYS A 17 24.92 20.23 28.84
N GLY A 18 25.04 21.38 28.17
CA GLY A 18 23.90 22.10 27.59
C GLY A 18 23.20 21.28 26.51
N ALA A 19 23.94 20.70 25.58
CA ALA A 19 23.42 19.83 24.54
C ALA A 19 22.76 18.57 25.12
N GLN A 20 23.32 17.98 26.17
CA GLN A 20 22.72 16.84 26.87
C GLN A 20 21.40 17.20 27.55
N TYR A 21 21.33 18.35 28.23
CA TYR A 21 20.10 18.84 28.82
C TYR A 21 19.02 19.08 27.75
N LEU A 22 19.41 19.68 26.61
CA LEU A 22 18.52 19.89 25.47
C LEU A 22 17.98 18.55 24.92
N SER A 23 18.84 17.53 24.75
CA SER A 23 18.40 16.19 24.33
C SER A 23 17.34 15.61 25.27
N HIS A 24 17.59 15.67 26.58
CA HIS A 24 16.64 15.20 27.60
C HIS A 24 15.32 15.98 27.60
N SER A 25 15.38 17.29 27.37
CA SER A 25 14.19 18.15 27.33
C SER A 25 13.35 17.85 26.08
N GLN A 26 13.99 17.78 24.91
CA GLN A 26 13.32 17.48 23.64
C GLN A 26 12.70 16.09 23.66
N TYR A 27 13.43 15.08 24.14
CA TYR A 27 12.90 13.72 24.26
C TYR A 27 11.62 13.68 25.11
N ARG A 28 11.65 14.29 26.31
CA ARG A 28 10.48 14.34 27.20
C ARG A 28 9.30 15.11 26.61
N GLN A 29 9.57 16.20 25.91
CA GLN A 29 8.52 16.97 25.24
C GLN A 29 7.88 16.13 24.12
N GLN A 30 8.69 15.46 23.31
CA GLN A 30 8.22 14.63 22.21
C GLN A 30 7.39 13.44 22.71
N VAL A 31 7.84 12.75 23.77
CA VAL A 31 7.08 11.65 24.40
C VAL A 31 5.72 12.13 24.89
N LYS A 32 5.66 13.27 25.59
CA LYS A 32 4.38 13.86 26.04
C LYS A 32 3.46 14.21 24.89
N GLN A 33 4.01 14.77 23.81
CA GLN A 33 3.25 15.13 22.63
C GLN A 33 2.67 13.89 21.94
N ILE A 34 3.49 12.86 21.70
CA ILE A 34 3.06 11.59 21.08
C ILE A 34 1.94 10.94 21.89
N VAL A 35 2.09 10.86 23.21
CA VAL A 35 1.04 10.29 24.08
C VAL A 35 -0.25 11.11 24.02
N ALA A 36 -0.15 12.44 24.05
CA ALA A 36 -1.32 13.31 23.98
C ALA A 36 -2.03 13.20 22.63
N ASP A 37 -1.30 13.25 21.51
CA ASP A 37 -1.85 13.16 20.16
C ASP A 37 -2.49 11.79 19.91
N PHE A 38 -1.82 10.71 20.33
CA PHE A 38 -2.34 9.35 20.19
C PHE A 38 -3.68 9.17 20.93
N ASN A 39 -3.76 9.63 22.18
CA ASN A 39 -4.94 9.49 23.03
C ASN A 39 -6.10 10.42 22.66
N GLN A 40 -5.84 11.51 21.92
CA GLN A 40 -6.89 12.40 21.42
C GLN A 40 -7.55 11.90 20.14
N GLN A 41 -6.80 11.17 19.31
CA GLN A 41 -7.21 10.80 17.96
C GLN A 41 -7.79 9.39 17.86
N ASN A 42 -7.57 8.53 18.85
CA ASN A 42 -7.90 7.12 18.77
C ASN A 42 -8.70 6.67 20.01
N GLU A 43 -9.51 5.62 19.87
CA GLU A 43 -10.11 4.96 21.05
C GLU A 43 -9.09 4.03 21.76
N TRP A 44 -7.88 3.90 21.22
CA TRP A 44 -6.74 3.27 21.88
C TRP A 44 -6.12 4.24 22.88
N GLN A 45 -5.59 3.71 23.97
CA GLN A 45 -4.85 4.49 24.96
C GLN A 45 -3.39 4.05 24.99
N LEU A 46 -2.51 5.03 25.04
CA LEU A 46 -1.08 4.87 25.18
C LEU A 46 -0.64 5.54 26.49
N ASN A 47 0.04 4.79 27.33
CA ASN A 47 0.63 5.29 28.57
C ASN A 47 2.12 4.97 28.62
N GLN A 48 2.89 5.83 29.28
CA GLN A 48 4.34 5.70 29.40
C GLN A 48 4.74 5.77 30.87
N THR A 49 5.50 4.78 31.33
CA THR A 49 6.08 4.71 32.67
C THR A 49 7.59 4.65 32.57
N VAL A 50 8.29 5.52 33.30
CA VAL A 50 9.75 5.45 33.44
C VAL A 50 10.09 4.48 34.57
N LEU A 51 10.75 3.37 34.23
CA LEU A 51 11.18 2.35 35.20
C LEU A 51 12.49 2.74 35.88
N SER A 52 13.45 3.24 35.11
CA SER A 52 14.73 3.75 35.62
C SER A 52 15.27 4.85 34.69
N SER A 53 16.05 5.79 35.23
CA SER A 53 16.63 6.87 34.43
C SER A 53 17.93 7.35 35.05
N ASN A 54 18.92 7.63 34.22
CA ASN A 54 20.17 8.29 34.56
C ASN A 54 20.53 9.32 33.48
N TRP A 55 21.71 9.93 33.59
CA TRP A 55 22.12 11.01 32.70
C TRP A 55 22.23 10.60 31.22
N PHE A 56 22.54 9.34 30.92
CA PHE A 56 22.77 8.84 29.56
C PHE A 56 21.82 7.74 29.12
N GLN A 57 21.02 7.18 30.03
CA GLN A 57 20.13 6.06 29.75
C GLN A 57 18.81 6.18 30.48
N GLN A 58 17.74 5.72 29.84
CA GLN A 58 16.40 5.64 30.42
C GLN A 58 15.76 4.30 30.03
N GLN A 59 15.18 3.61 31.00
CA GLN A 59 14.37 2.42 30.78
C GLN A 59 12.91 2.77 31.00
N GLU A 60 12.07 2.36 30.06
CA GLU A 60 10.67 2.71 30.00
C GLU A 60 9.82 1.48 29.73
N GLN A 61 8.58 1.57 30.18
CA GLN A 61 7.52 0.67 29.78
C GLN A 61 6.40 1.49 29.16
N TRP A 62 6.04 1.14 27.95
CA TRP A 62 4.89 1.68 27.24
C TRP A 62 3.76 0.67 27.32
N GLN A 63 2.56 1.14 27.61
CA GLN A 63 1.36 0.32 27.73
C GLN A 63 0.36 0.82 26.68
N LEU A 64 -0.01 -0.08 25.78
CA LEU A 64 -1.00 0.17 24.74
C LEU A 64 -2.24 -0.65 25.06
N THR A 65 -3.38 0.01 25.25
CA THR A 65 -4.68 -0.64 25.48
C THR A 65 -5.68 -0.26 24.40
N GLY A 66 -6.48 -1.22 23.95
CA GLY A 66 -7.45 -1.00 22.88
C GLY A 66 -8.43 -2.16 22.73
N ASN A 67 -9.17 -2.18 21.62
CA ASN A 67 -10.08 -3.26 21.27
C ASN A 67 -9.82 -3.73 19.84
N LEU A 68 -9.73 -5.05 19.65
CA LEU A 68 -9.51 -5.68 18.35
C LEU A 68 -10.64 -5.43 17.34
N SER A 69 -11.84 -5.06 17.79
CA SER A 69 -12.95 -4.67 16.90
C SER A 69 -12.59 -3.56 15.93
N GLN A 70 -11.67 -2.67 16.32
CA GLN A 70 -11.21 -1.59 15.47
C GLN A 70 -10.28 -2.05 14.33
N LEU A 71 -9.70 -3.23 14.47
CA LEU A 71 -8.90 -3.88 13.42
C LEU A 71 -9.76 -4.79 12.54
N GLY A 72 -11.09 -4.75 12.68
CA GLY A 72 -12.03 -5.62 11.97
C GLY A 72 -12.05 -7.06 12.47
N LEU A 73 -11.51 -7.31 13.67
CA LEU A 73 -11.47 -8.63 14.32
C LEU A 73 -12.56 -8.74 15.39
N ASP A 74 -12.74 -9.92 15.95
CA ASP A 74 -13.71 -10.12 17.03
C ASP A 74 -13.40 -9.19 18.22
N PRO A 75 -14.42 -8.55 18.82
CA PRO A 75 -14.25 -7.53 19.85
C PRO A 75 -13.64 -8.13 21.11
N GLN A 76 -12.33 -7.98 21.27
CA GLN A 76 -11.59 -8.39 22.45
C GLN A 76 -10.70 -7.25 22.92
N PRO A 77 -10.70 -6.93 24.23
CA PRO A 77 -9.77 -5.96 24.78
C PRO A 77 -8.35 -6.51 24.62
N ILE A 78 -7.45 -5.67 24.12
CA ILE A 78 -6.03 -5.99 23.99
C ILE A 78 -5.21 -5.03 24.82
N GLU A 79 -4.26 -5.58 25.55
CA GLU A 79 -3.26 -4.84 26.31
C GLU A 79 -1.86 -5.37 25.97
N LEU A 80 -1.00 -4.48 25.49
CA LEU A 80 0.37 -4.77 25.12
C LEU A 80 1.32 -3.90 25.94
N HIS A 81 2.36 -4.53 26.48
CA HIS A 81 3.45 -3.85 27.16
C HIS A 81 4.69 -3.88 26.27
N VAL A 82 5.32 -2.73 26.09
CA VAL A 82 6.56 -2.58 25.34
C VAL A 82 7.64 -2.08 26.27
N ILE A 83 8.70 -2.86 26.44
CA ILE A 83 9.87 -2.46 27.22
C ILE A 83 10.83 -1.76 26.26
N GLN A 84 11.27 -0.56 26.65
CA GLN A 84 12.18 0.25 25.86
C GLN A 84 13.39 0.69 26.68
N GLN A 85 14.58 0.57 26.11
CA GLN A 85 15.82 1.16 26.62
C GLN A 85 16.27 2.27 25.68
N VAL A 86 16.49 3.46 26.23
CA VAL A 86 16.87 4.67 25.50
C VAL A 86 18.25 5.10 25.94
N SER A 87 19.17 5.33 25.00
CA SER A 87 20.42 6.06 25.27
C SER A 87 20.27 7.51 24.82
N ILE A 88 20.60 8.44 25.71
CA ILE A 88 20.49 9.88 25.49
C ILE A 88 21.91 10.45 25.48
N TRP A 89 22.36 10.90 24.32
CA TRP A 89 23.64 11.55 24.10
C TRP A 89 23.43 13.01 23.65
N PRO A 90 24.47 13.87 23.67
CA PRO A 90 24.33 15.25 23.24
C PRO A 90 23.89 15.31 21.77
N LEU A 91 22.69 15.84 21.51
CA LEU A 91 22.03 15.94 20.20
C LEU A 91 21.76 14.60 19.47
N TRP A 92 21.91 13.46 20.15
CA TRP A 92 21.68 12.13 19.59
C TRP A 92 20.93 11.25 20.58
N LEU A 93 19.89 10.59 20.11
CA LEU A 93 19.06 9.69 20.89
C LEU A 93 18.98 8.36 20.15
N GLU A 94 18.97 7.26 20.90
CA GLU A 94 18.69 5.94 20.34
C GLU A 94 17.81 5.16 21.30
N GLY A 95 16.95 4.30 20.77
CA GLY A 95 16.15 3.40 21.57
C GLY A 95 16.11 2.00 20.97
N LYS A 96 15.98 1.01 21.84
CA LYS A 96 15.70 -0.38 21.51
C LYS A 96 14.47 -0.81 22.28
N TRP A 97 13.54 -1.49 21.64
CA TRP A 97 12.30 -1.91 22.26
C TRP A 97 11.86 -3.30 21.79
N GLN A 98 11.10 -3.96 22.66
CA GLN A 98 10.46 -5.24 22.39
C GLN A 98 9.14 -5.30 23.16
N VAL A 99 8.17 -6.04 22.63
CA VAL A 99 6.95 -6.38 23.37
C VAL A 99 7.34 -7.35 24.51
N ASP A 100 6.83 -7.09 25.70
CA ASP A 100 7.06 -7.93 26.87
C ASP A 100 6.27 -9.25 26.75
N PRO A 101 6.93 -10.42 26.62
CA PRO A 101 6.25 -11.69 26.47
C PRO A 101 5.57 -12.19 27.76
N GLU A 102 5.87 -11.59 28.91
CA GLU A 102 5.39 -12.04 30.22
C GLU A 102 4.10 -11.34 30.68
N GLN A 103 3.56 -10.40 29.90
CA GLN A 103 2.46 -9.53 30.34
C GLN A 103 1.21 -9.62 29.46
N ALA A 104 0.06 -9.48 30.13
CA ALA A 104 -1.25 -9.15 29.56
C ALA A 104 -1.73 -10.04 28.40
N SER A 105 -2.34 -9.45 27.38
CA SER A 105 -2.97 -10.16 26.26
C SER A 105 -1.95 -10.85 25.36
N TYR A 106 -0.72 -10.35 25.29
CA TYR A 106 0.32 -10.93 24.44
C TYR A 106 0.78 -12.30 24.95
N GLN A 107 0.95 -12.45 26.27
CA GLN A 107 1.28 -13.74 26.87
C GLN A 107 0.19 -14.79 26.60
N GLN A 108 -1.08 -14.40 26.73
CA GLN A 108 -2.20 -15.29 26.44
C GLN A 108 -2.21 -15.70 24.97
N TRP A 109 -2.02 -14.75 24.05
CA TRP A 109 -1.93 -15.03 22.61
C TRP A 109 -0.77 -15.97 22.27
N LEU A 110 0.40 -15.75 22.87
CA LEU A 110 1.55 -16.65 22.74
C LEU A 110 1.21 -18.06 23.26
N SER A 111 0.56 -18.16 24.43
CA SER A 111 0.16 -19.44 25.03
C SER A 111 -0.88 -20.18 24.18
N ASP A 112 -1.88 -19.50 23.66
CA ASP A 112 -2.92 -20.07 22.79
C ASP A 112 -2.32 -20.63 21.49
N LEU A 113 -1.23 -20.02 21.04
CA LEU A 113 -0.43 -20.47 19.91
C LEU A 113 0.76 -21.36 20.32
N ASN A 114 0.87 -21.87 21.56
CA ASN A 114 2.03 -22.64 22.02
C ASN A 114 3.40 -22.04 21.64
N LEU A 115 3.49 -20.71 21.60
CA LEU A 115 4.70 -19.95 21.34
C LEU A 115 5.26 -19.41 22.67
N THR A 116 6.58 -19.34 22.78
CA THR A 116 7.24 -18.69 23.93
C THR A 116 7.49 -17.21 23.69
N ALA A 117 7.77 -16.82 22.45
CA ALA A 117 7.91 -15.45 21.99
C ALA A 117 7.85 -15.41 20.46
N VAL A 118 7.51 -14.24 19.90
CA VAL A 118 7.86 -13.91 18.51
C VAL A 118 9.19 -13.16 18.55
N PRO A 119 10.26 -13.64 17.90
CA PRO A 119 11.57 -13.01 17.99
C PRO A 119 11.58 -11.71 17.18
N HIS A 120 11.48 -10.56 17.86
CA HIS A 120 11.47 -9.26 17.22
C HIS A 120 12.29 -8.25 18.02
N LEU A 121 12.78 -7.22 17.33
CA LEU A 121 13.48 -6.10 17.91
C LEU A 121 13.15 -4.84 17.14
N GLY A 122 12.62 -3.85 17.86
CA GLY A 122 12.49 -2.50 17.37
C GLY A 122 13.68 -1.64 17.78
N THR A 123 14.11 -0.75 16.90
CA THR A 123 15.13 0.25 17.16
C THR A 123 14.73 1.58 16.57
N TRP A 124 15.18 2.67 17.19
CA TRP A 124 15.05 4.00 16.61
C TRP A 124 16.27 4.84 16.95
N GLN A 125 16.58 5.81 16.09
CA GLN A 125 17.67 6.76 16.26
C GLN A 125 17.19 8.15 15.84
N ALA A 126 17.40 9.14 16.68
CA ALA A 126 17.06 10.52 16.40
C ALA A 126 18.30 11.41 16.52
N ASN A 127 18.58 12.15 15.45
CA ASN A 127 19.63 13.15 15.43
C ASN A 127 18.99 14.53 15.47
N LEU A 128 19.15 15.22 16.60
CA LEU A 128 18.55 16.53 16.86
C LEU A 128 19.26 17.66 16.11
N LEU A 129 20.49 17.44 15.65
CA LEU A 129 21.20 18.40 14.81
C LEU A 129 20.72 18.34 13.36
N SER A 130 20.61 17.14 12.79
CA SER A 130 20.12 16.96 11.42
C SER A 130 18.59 16.88 11.31
N GLN A 131 17.88 16.90 12.45
CA GLN A 131 16.42 16.78 12.54
C GLN A 131 15.88 15.52 11.85
N LYS A 132 16.60 14.40 11.96
CA LYS A 132 16.22 13.11 11.35
C LYS A 132 15.85 12.07 12.39
N LEU A 133 14.85 11.26 12.07
CA LEU A 133 14.47 10.04 12.77
C LEU A 133 14.68 8.85 11.84
N GLN A 134 15.24 7.78 12.37
CA GLN A 134 15.29 6.47 11.73
C GLN A 134 14.63 5.47 12.65
N GLN A 135 13.77 4.61 12.14
CA GLN A 135 13.16 3.53 12.90
C GLN A 135 13.32 2.24 12.12
N GLN A 136 13.47 1.14 12.84
CA GLN A 136 13.53 -0.19 12.25
C GLN A 136 12.85 -1.19 13.17
N LEU A 137 11.95 -2.01 12.63
CA LEU A 137 11.45 -3.21 13.27
C LEU A 137 11.97 -4.41 12.50
N ARG A 138 12.66 -5.31 13.18
CA ARG A 138 13.07 -6.60 12.62
C ARG A 138 12.33 -7.72 13.35
N VAL A 139 11.80 -8.65 12.58
CA VAL A 139 11.24 -9.91 13.07
C VAL A 139 12.08 -11.03 12.47
N ASP A 140 12.70 -11.85 13.32
CA ASP A 140 13.48 -12.98 12.89
C ASP A 140 12.57 -14.15 12.47
N SER A 141 13.16 -15.14 11.81
CA SER A 141 12.42 -16.35 11.45
C SER A 141 11.95 -17.10 12.69
N PHE A 142 10.73 -17.62 12.63
CA PHE A 142 10.22 -18.54 13.62
C PHE A 142 9.35 -19.60 12.94
N GLU A 143 9.21 -20.73 13.62
CA GLU A 143 8.38 -21.84 13.17
C GLU A 143 7.32 -22.13 14.21
N HIS A 144 6.15 -22.56 13.73
CA HIS A 144 5.06 -22.97 14.58
C HIS A 144 4.39 -24.20 14.00
N ASN A 145 4.25 -25.23 14.82
CA ASN A 145 3.59 -26.48 14.44
C ASN A 145 2.20 -26.53 15.11
N TYR A 146 1.17 -26.22 14.34
CA TYR A 146 -0.20 -26.57 14.68
C TYR A 146 -0.38 -28.09 14.54
N THR A 147 -1.46 -28.64 15.11
CA THR A 147 -1.77 -30.08 15.08
C THR A 147 -1.72 -30.69 13.67
N GLU A 148 -2.07 -29.91 12.64
CA GLU A 148 -2.11 -30.38 11.25
C GLU A 148 -1.27 -29.52 10.28
N LEU A 149 -0.76 -28.37 10.73
CA LEU A 149 -0.11 -27.38 9.85
C LEU A 149 1.22 -26.91 10.46
N ALA A 150 2.28 -26.91 9.66
CA ALA A 150 3.54 -26.27 10.00
C ALA A 150 3.65 -24.91 9.30
N LEU A 151 3.77 -23.85 10.10
CA LEU A 151 4.06 -22.49 9.65
C LEU A 151 5.56 -22.21 9.78
N SER A 152 6.20 -21.78 8.70
CA SER A 152 7.54 -21.20 8.70
C SER A 152 7.44 -19.73 8.31
N PHE A 153 7.67 -18.83 9.26
CA PHE A 153 7.77 -17.39 9.01
C PHE A 153 9.22 -17.03 8.70
N LYS A 154 9.48 -16.41 7.56
CA LYS A 154 10.83 -15.94 7.19
C LYS A 154 11.04 -14.49 7.66
N PRO A 155 12.31 -14.03 7.80
CA PRO A 155 12.59 -12.73 8.40
C PRO A 155 11.88 -11.57 7.72
N MET A 156 11.46 -10.60 8.52
CA MET A 156 10.82 -9.37 8.07
C MET A 156 11.55 -8.16 8.65
N SER A 157 11.71 -7.11 7.84
CA SER A 157 12.22 -5.81 8.28
C SER A 157 11.29 -4.72 7.78
N ILE A 158 10.89 -3.83 8.68
CA ILE A 158 10.25 -2.55 8.36
C ILE A 158 11.25 -1.46 8.77
N SER A 159 11.51 -0.49 7.91
CA SER A 159 12.31 0.68 8.26
C SER A 159 11.65 1.95 7.79
N THR A 160 11.80 3.01 8.59
CA THR A 160 11.35 4.35 8.25
C THR A 160 12.49 5.33 8.45
N VAL A 161 12.56 6.33 7.58
CA VAL A 161 13.46 7.48 7.72
C VAL A 161 12.62 8.73 7.49
N SER A 162 12.53 9.59 8.48
CA SER A 162 11.75 10.83 8.40
C SER A 162 12.49 12.01 9.02
N ASP A 163 11.95 13.20 8.86
CA ASP A 163 12.24 14.30 9.76
C ASP A 163 11.61 14.06 11.15
N LEU A 164 12.10 14.77 12.18
CA LEU A 164 11.56 14.64 13.56
C LEU A 164 10.11 15.09 13.68
N SER A 165 9.64 15.96 12.77
CA SER A 165 8.25 16.42 12.71
C SER A 165 7.34 15.57 11.83
N PHE A 166 7.86 14.47 11.25
CA PHE A 166 7.14 13.56 10.33
C PHE A 166 6.44 14.30 9.18
N GLN A 167 6.99 15.45 8.75
CA GLN A 167 6.49 16.19 7.59
C GLN A 167 6.88 15.51 6.28
N GLN A 168 7.95 14.73 6.27
CA GLN A 168 8.35 13.96 5.11
C GLN A 168 9.18 12.75 5.52
N GLY A 169 9.08 11.68 4.74
CA GLY A 169 9.86 10.49 5.00
C GLY A 169 9.69 9.41 3.97
N GLU A 170 10.39 8.33 4.24
CA GLU A 170 10.41 7.11 3.45
C GLU A 170 10.12 5.94 4.39
N ALA A 171 9.31 4.99 3.96
CA ALA A 171 9.08 3.74 4.66
C ALA A 171 9.32 2.58 3.71
N THR A 172 9.93 1.50 4.22
CA THR A 172 10.24 0.30 3.43
C THR A 172 9.93 -0.95 4.23
N LEU A 173 9.30 -1.94 3.59
CA LEU A 173 9.05 -3.29 4.08
C LEU A 173 9.84 -4.26 3.21
N SER A 174 10.55 -5.19 3.84
CA SER A 174 11.12 -6.36 3.18
C SER A 174 10.83 -7.60 4.01
N TRP A 175 10.00 -8.48 3.48
CA TRP A 175 9.66 -9.75 4.09
C TRP A 175 10.11 -10.88 3.18
N GLN A 176 10.88 -11.82 3.72
CA GLN A 176 11.37 -12.97 2.96
C GLN A 176 10.28 -14.03 2.72
N GLY A 177 9.06 -13.81 3.24
CA GLY A 177 7.88 -14.61 2.95
C GLY A 177 7.49 -15.58 4.06
N MET A 178 6.61 -16.52 3.71
CA MET A 178 6.13 -17.55 4.61
C MET A 178 5.82 -18.85 3.88
N GLU A 179 5.81 -19.92 4.64
CA GLU A 179 5.44 -21.25 4.18
C GLU A 179 4.42 -21.84 5.16
N LEU A 180 3.34 -22.39 4.64
CA LEU A 180 2.40 -23.22 5.38
C LEU A 180 2.39 -24.59 4.72
N LEU A 181 2.77 -25.61 5.47
CA LEU A 181 2.83 -27.00 5.02
C LEU A 181 1.80 -27.81 5.79
N ASP A 182 0.92 -28.52 5.09
CA ASP A 182 0.13 -29.58 5.71
C ASP A 182 1.07 -30.73 6.10
N SER A 183 1.03 -31.06 7.38
CA SER A 183 1.82 -32.15 7.95
C SER A 183 1.20 -33.53 7.66
N GLN A 184 -0.05 -33.57 7.20
CA GLN A 184 -0.73 -34.78 6.74
C GLN A 184 -0.41 -35.05 5.25
N GLN A 185 -0.57 -36.30 4.81
CA GLN A 185 -0.04 -36.83 3.54
C GLN A 185 -0.62 -36.22 2.24
N ASN A 186 -1.44 -35.16 2.32
CA ASN A 186 -2.11 -34.57 1.17
C ASN A 186 -1.21 -33.59 0.38
N GLY A 187 -0.07 -33.18 0.94
CA GLY A 187 0.91 -32.35 0.23
C GLY A 187 0.42 -30.92 -0.04
N ASP A 188 -0.57 -30.46 0.74
CA ASP A 188 -1.10 -29.11 0.67
C ASP A 188 -0.04 -28.13 1.17
N HIS A 189 0.17 -27.06 0.42
CA HIS A 189 1.25 -26.13 0.65
C HIS A 189 0.92 -24.74 0.14
N ILE A 190 1.11 -23.74 1.01
CA ILE A 190 1.04 -22.33 0.68
C ILE A 190 2.44 -21.74 0.82
N HIS A 191 2.97 -21.20 -0.26
CA HIS A 191 4.22 -20.47 -0.27
C HIS A 191 4.00 -19.03 -0.71
N LEU A 192 4.41 -18.10 0.14
CA LEU A 192 4.60 -16.72 -0.22
C LEU A 192 6.10 -16.46 -0.21
N GLY A 193 6.64 -16.07 -1.37
CA GLY A 193 8.03 -15.66 -1.52
C GLY A 193 8.27 -14.26 -0.99
N LYS A 194 9.35 -13.62 -1.45
CA LYS A 194 9.70 -12.28 -0.99
C LYS A 194 8.59 -11.26 -1.30
N VAL A 195 8.26 -10.45 -0.31
CA VAL A 195 7.37 -9.29 -0.42
C VAL A 195 8.16 -8.05 -0.09
N GLU A 196 8.12 -7.07 -0.97
CA GLU A 196 8.73 -5.76 -0.73
C GLU A 196 7.68 -4.66 -0.88
N ALA A 197 7.79 -3.63 -0.06
CA ALA A 197 7.07 -2.38 -0.28
C ALA A 197 7.97 -1.21 0.07
N SER A 198 7.78 -0.09 -0.60
CA SER A 198 8.38 1.17 -0.21
C SER A 198 7.46 2.32 -0.55
N GLU A 199 7.46 3.33 0.29
CA GLU A 199 6.72 4.56 0.07
C GLU A 199 7.55 5.78 0.44
N THR A 200 7.25 6.90 -0.19
CA THR A 200 7.71 8.23 0.16
C THR A 200 6.49 9.07 0.43
N PHE A 201 6.49 9.84 1.51
CA PHE A 201 5.34 10.63 1.93
C PHE A 201 5.74 12.05 2.32
N SER A 202 4.77 12.95 2.22
CA SER A 202 4.87 14.32 2.72
C SER A 202 3.57 14.77 3.40
N GLN A 203 3.66 15.72 4.33
CA GLN A 203 2.51 16.35 4.98
C GLN A 203 2.07 17.59 4.22
N ARG A 204 0.78 17.66 3.91
CA ARG A 204 0.13 18.78 3.23
C ARG A 204 -1.09 19.21 4.05
N GLN A 205 -0.95 20.28 4.83
CA GLN A 205 -2.06 20.84 5.62
C GLN A 205 -2.81 19.75 6.44
N GLN A 206 -2.07 18.93 7.19
CA GLN A 206 -2.58 17.79 8.01
C GLN A 206 -3.03 16.54 7.24
N TRP A 207 -2.82 16.50 5.92
CA TRP A 207 -2.98 15.29 5.12
C TRP A 207 -1.62 14.67 4.80
N THR A 208 -1.45 13.38 5.12
CA THR A 208 -0.31 12.59 4.63
C THR A 208 -0.54 12.23 3.16
N LEU A 209 0.21 12.88 2.28
CA LEU A 209 0.27 12.56 0.86
C LEU A 209 1.35 11.51 0.62
N VAL A 210 0.98 10.39 0.01
CA VAL A 210 1.94 9.40 -0.50
C VAL A 210 2.39 9.87 -1.89
N GLU A 211 3.65 10.27 -2.00
CA GLU A 211 4.22 10.81 -3.23
C GLU A 211 4.60 9.71 -4.20
N ASN A 212 5.18 8.63 -3.69
CA ASN A 212 5.45 7.42 -4.46
C ASN A 212 5.24 6.21 -3.57
N ALA A 213 4.70 5.14 -4.13
CA ALA A 213 4.60 3.87 -3.45
C ALA A 213 4.83 2.73 -4.44
N SER A 214 5.64 1.76 -4.06
CA SER A 214 5.88 0.55 -4.82
C SER A 214 5.71 -0.66 -3.93
N TRP A 215 5.15 -1.74 -4.46
CA TRP A 215 5.15 -3.02 -3.79
C TRP A 215 5.29 -4.16 -4.78
N SER A 216 5.84 -5.27 -4.32
CA SER A 216 6.05 -6.45 -5.13
C SER A 216 5.86 -7.73 -4.34
N VAL A 217 5.45 -8.77 -5.05
CA VAL A 217 5.38 -10.16 -4.59
C VAL A 217 6.14 -11.00 -5.59
N GLU A 218 7.27 -11.57 -5.15
CA GLU A 218 8.11 -12.43 -5.98
C GLU A 218 7.36 -13.68 -6.41
N GLN A 219 6.67 -14.32 -5.46
CA GLN A 219 5.95 -15.55 -5.72
C GLN A 219 4.81 -15.76 -4.72
N LEU A 220 3.68 -16.26 -5.21
CA LEU A 220 2.64 -16.90 -4.39
C LEU A 220 2.28 -18.23 -5.03
N ARG A 221 2.27 -19.31 -4.26
CA ARG A 221 1.87 -20.63 -4.71
C ARG A 221 0.90 -21.25 -3.70
N LEU A 222 -0.24 -21.72 -4.21
CA LEU A 222 -1.20 -22.52 -3.48
C LEU A 222 -1.27 -23.89 -4.14
N GLN A 223 -0.96 -24.93 -3.38
CA GLN A 223 -1.13 -26.32 -3.77
C GLN A 223 -2.11 -26.96 -2.81
N LEU A 224 -3.21 -27.51 -3.32
CA LEU A 224 -4.18 -28.27 -2.52
C LEU A 224 -4.54 -29.56 -3.26
N GLY A 225 -4.88 -30.61 -2.52
CA GLY A 225 -5.41 -31.87 -3.05
C GLY A 225 -4.37 -32.72 -3.77
N GLN A 226 -3.51 -33.41 -3.01
CA GLN A 226 -2.46 -34.31 -3.53
C GLN A 226 -1.33 -33.59 -4.29
N GLY A 227 -1.08 -32.31 -4.00
CA GLY A 227 0.05 -31.54 -4.53
C GLY A 227 -0.20 -30.83 -5.87
N GLU A 228 -1.42 -30.84 -6.40
CA GLU A 228 -1.77 -30.06 -7.59
C GLU A 228 -1.67 -28.56 -7.29
N THR A 229 -1.02 -27.80 -8.18
CA THR A 229 -0.90 -26.34 -8.03
C THR A 229 -2.17 -25.69 -8.55
N LEU A 230 -2.98 -25.19 -7.62
CA LEU A 230 -4.22 -24.48 -7.91
C LEU A 230 -3.97 -23.04 -8.33
N LEU A 231 -3.05 -22.36 -7.63
CA LEU A 231 -2.71 -20.97 -7.93
C LEU A 231 -1.20 -20.80 -7.92
N LYS A 232 -0.69 -20.10 -8.93
CA LYS A 232 0.70 -19.67 -9.00
C LYS A 232 0.73 -18.25 -9.54
N LEU A 233 1.36 -17.35 -8.80
CA LEU A 233 1.63 -15.97 -9.19
C LEU A 233 3.14 -15.75 -9.10
N GLN A 234 3.73 -15.08 -10.09
CA GLN A 234 5.17 -14.79 -10.13
C GLN A 234 5.42 -13.35 -10.54
N ASN A 235 6.28 -12.68 -9.78
CA ASN A 235 6.78 -11.33 -10.02
C ASN A 235 5.68 -10.32 -10.29
N LEU A 236 4.74 -10.19 -9.36
CA LEU A 236 3.82 -9.06 -9.37
C LEU A 236 4.54 -7.85 -8.82
N SER A 237 4.52 -6.74 -9.53
CA SER A 237 5.00 -5.44 -9.07
C SER A 237 4.00 -4.36 -9.41
N VAL A 238 3.82 -3.42 -8.49
CA VAL A 238 2.95 -2.27 -8.66
C VAL A 238 3.68 -1.03 -8.17
N ASN A 239 3.71 0.00 -9.00
CA ASN A 239 4.31 1.29 -8.69
C ASN A 239 3.28 2.38 -8.91
N ASN A 240 3.16 3.27 -7.94
CA ASN A 240 2.31 4.45 -7.98
C ASN A 240 3.17 5.69 -7.77
N SER A 241 2.89 6.75 -8.53
CA SER A 241 3.53 8.04 -8.37
C SER A 241 2.52 9.17 -8.47
N PHE A 242 2.52 10.02 -7.47
CA PHE A 242 1.75 11.26 -7.44
C PHE A 242 2.57 12.39 -8.07
N SER A 243 1.91 13.25 -8.83
CA SER A 243 2.50 14.48 -9.34
C SER A 243 1.49 15.62 -9.34
N GLU A 244 2.00 16.84 -9.16
CA GLU A 244 1.20 18.06 -9.25
C GLU A 244 1.66 18.86 -10.47
N ILE A 245 0.79 19.03 -11.46
CA ILE A 245 1.07 19.77 -12.69
C ILE A 245 0.07 20.91 -12.78
N LYS A 246 0.56 22.15 -12.77
CA LYS A 246 -0.28 23.37 -12.83
C LYS A 246 -1.41 23.36 -11.78
N GLN A 247 -1.08 23.00 -10.53
CA GLN A 247 -2.03 22.89 -9.40
C GLN A 247 -3.06 21.76 -9.50
N ASN A 248 -2.98 20.90 -10.53
CA ASN A 248 -3.80 19.70 -10.64
C ASN A 248 -2.99 18.48 -10.23
N ALA A 249 -3.65 17.59 -9.49
CA ALA A 249 -3.11 16.33 -9.02
C ALA A 249 -3.29 15.22 -10.08
N TYR A 250 -2.26 14.39 -10.19
CA TYR A 250 -2.22 13.23 -11.07
C TYR A 250 -1.59 12.05 -10.32
N LEU A 251 -2.19 10.88 -10.44
CA LEU A 251 -1.71 9.60 -9.95
C LEU A 251 -1.39 8.71 -11.15
N SER A 252 -0.14 8.29 -11.29
CA SER A 252 0.25 7.26 -12.25
C SER A 252 0.35 5.91 -11.56
N LEU A 253 -0.07 4.85 -12.24
CA LEU A 253 -0.07 3.45 -11.81
C LEU A 253 0.63 2.63 -12.89
N ASN A 254 1.64 1.88 -12.50
CA ASN A 254 2.34 0.90 -13.33
C ASN A 254 2.28 -0.46 -12.63
N THR A 255 1.61 -1.43 -13.24
CA THR A 255 1.54 -2.81 -12.76
C THR A 255 2.18 -3.74 -13.78
N GLU A 256 3.05 -4.62 -13.31
CA GLU A 256 3.67 -5.66 -14.14
C GLU A 256 3.54 -7.00 -13.41
N LEU A 257 3.17 -8.04 -14.16
CA LEU A 257 3.04 -9.42 -13.68
C LEU A 257 3.59 -10.35 -14.76
N ASN A 258 4.50 -11.25 -14.37
CA ASN A 258 5.17 -12.15 -15.31
C ASN A 258 4.51 -13.52 -15.44
N SER A 259 3.68 -13.94 -14.50
CA SER A 259 2.91 -15.17 -14.64
C SER A 259 1.82 -15.24 -13.60
N PHE A 260 0.60 -15.54 -14.02
CA PHE A 260 -0.47 -15.98 -13.15
C PHE A 260 -1.09 -17.24 -13.74
N ILE A 261 -1.26 -18.26 -12.91
CA ILE A 261 -1.90 -19.52 -13.28
C ILE A 261 -2.94 -19.84 -12.23
N LEU A 262 -4.16 -20.10 -12.67
CA LEU A 262 -5.25 -20.65 -11.89
C LEU A 262 -5.66 -21.99 -12.51
N ARG A 263 -5.86 -23.02 -11.69
CA ARG A 263 -6.29 -24.35 -12.11
C ARG A 263 -7.51 -24.79 -11.31
N GLU A 264 -8.51 -25.27 -12.01
CA GLU A 264 -9.71 -25.87 -11.43
C GLU A 264 -9.93 -27.24 -12.10
N GLY A 265 -9.45 -28.31 -11.44
CA GLY A 265 -9.40 -29.64 -12.03
C GLY A 265 -8.51 -29.68 -13.28
N ALA A 266 -9.11 -30.00 -14.44
CA ALA A 266 -8.40 -30.04 -15.72
C ALA A 266 -8.36 -28.67 -16.44
N GLU A 267 -9.15 -27.70 -16.00
CA GLU A 267 -9.22 -26.37 -16.61
C GLU A 267 -8.10 -25.49 -16.04
N VAL A 268 -7.48 -24.71 -16.93
CA VAL A 268 -6.36 -23.82 -16.60
C VAL A 268 -6.65 -22.46 -17.21
N PHE A 269 -6.42 -21.42 -16.41
CA PHE A 269 -6.31 -20.05 -16.87
C PHE A 269 -4.90 -19.57 -16.58
N GLN A 270 -4.19 -19.16 -17.62
CA GLN A 270 -2.83 -18.67 -17.55
C GLN A 270 -2.77 -17.26 -18.14
N LEU A 271 -2.13 -16.36 -17.41
CA LEU A 271 -1.64 -15.09 -17.91
C LEU A 271 -0.12 -15.17 -17.93
N ASP A 272 0.47 -15.12 -19.12
CA ASP A 272 1.94 -15.14 -19.29
C ASP A 272 2.57 -13.78 -19.07
N GLN A 273 1.81 -12.73 -19.29
CA GLN A 273 2.25 -11.38 -19.02
C GLN A 273 1.05 -10.49 -18.78
N LEU A 274 1.20 -9.52 -17.87
CA LEU A 274 0.30 -8.38 -17.74
C LEU A 274 1.15 -7.13 -17.51
N ILE A 275 0.96 -6.12 -18.35
CA ILE A 275 1.48 -4.77 -18.16
C ILE A 275 0.30 -3.81 -18.17
N LEU A 276 0.16 -3.02 -17.12
CA LEU A 276 -0.80 -1.92 -17.04
C LEU A 276 -0.03 -0.64 -16.73
N ARG A 277 -0.17 0.37 -17.59
CA ARG A 277 0.33 1.73 -17.40
C ARG A 277 -0.82 2.69 -17.59
N SER A 278 -1.14 3.40 -16.52
CA SER A 278 -2.32 4.25 -16.45
C SER A 278 -2.01 5.49 -15.63
N SER A 279 -2.62 6.62 -15.98
CA SER A 279 -2.62 7.82 -15.13
C SER A 279 -4.03 8.39 -14.99
N LEU A 280 -4.38 8.80 -13.78
CA LEU A 280 -5.65 9.42 -13.44
C LEU A 280 -5.35 10.79 -12.82
N GLY A 281 -6.03 11.85 -13.25
CA GLY A 281 -5.81 13.16 -12.67
C GLY A 281 -6.67 14.25 -13.26
N GLY A 282 -6.14 15.48 -13.25
CA GLY A 282 -6.87 16.69 -13.63
C GLY A 282 -7.68 17.29 -12.48
N VAL A 283 -7.59 16.71 -11.28
CA VAL A 283 -8.32 17.20 -10.09
C VAL A 283 -7.54 18.32 -9.41
N PRO A 284 -8.16 19.47 -9.07
CA PRO A 284 -7.47 20.52 -8.33
C PRO A 284 -6.90 20.02 -7.00
N MET A 285 -5.61 20.27 -6.76
CA MET A 285 -4.91 19.80 -5.56
C MET A 285 -5.54 20.35 -4.27
N GLN A 286 -5.96 21.62 -4.29
CA GLN A 286 -6.62 22.23 -3.14
C GLN A 286 -7.96 21.55 -2.80
N SER A 287 -8.71 21.11 -3.81
CA SER A 287 -9.96 20.37 -3.61
C SER A 287 -9.70 18.99 -3.01
N LEU A 288 -8.64 18.29 -3.44
CA LEU A 288 -8.22 17.03 -2.80
C LEU A 288 -7.84 17.22 -1.34
N ILE A 289 -7.06 18.26 -1.03
CA ILE A 289 -6.67 18.59 0.36
C ILE A 289 -7.92 18.84 1.22
N GLN A 290 -8.88 19.62 0.72
CA GLN A 290 -10.13 19.90 1.44
C GLN A 290 -10.99 18.65 1.63
N LEU A 291 -11.10 17.79 0.60
CA LEU A 291 -11.78 16.50 0.71
C LEU A 291 -11.09 15.58 1.72
N ALA A 292 -9.76 15.53 1.74
CA ALA A 292 -9.01 14.75 2.73
C ALA A 292 -9.25 15.27 4.15
N GLN A 293 -9.23 16.60 4.35
CA GLN A 293 -9.52 17.24 5.62
C GLN A 293 -10.95 17.01 6.10
N SER A 294 -11.91 16.88 5.18
CA SER A 294 -13.31 16.64 5.54
C SER A 294 -13.54 15.34 6.33
N LYS A 295 -12.62 14.38 6.26
CA LYS A 295 -12.69 13.15 7.08
C LYS A 295 -12.52 13.42 8.58
N TYR A 296 -11.84 14.52 8.92
CA TYR A 296 -11.55 14.90 10.30
C TYR A 296 -12.53 15.95 10.85
N THR A 297 -13.42 16.48 10.01
CA THR A 297 -14.41 17.48 10.37
C THR A 297 -15.82 16.95 10.13
N SER A 298 -16.74 17.13 11.08
CA SER A 298 -18.15 16.76 10.89
C SER A 298 -18.84 17.71 9.90
N LEU A 299 -18.71 17.44 8.61
CA LEU A 299 -19.41 18.18 7.55
C LEU A 299 -20.81 17.61 7.30
N SER A 300 -21.75 18.50 6.99
CA SER A 300 -23.07 18.14 6.44
C SER A 300 -22.95 17.48 5.06
N SER A 301 -24.06 16.93 4.55
CA SER A 301 -24.09 16.35 3.19
C SER A 301 -23.86 17.45 2.15
N ASP A 302 -24.58 18.57 2.27
CA ASP A 302 -24.49 19.70 1.34
C ASP A 302 -23.07 20.27 1.25
N GLU A 303 -22.36 20.38 2.38
CA GLU A 303 -20.96 20.82 2.40
C GLU A 303 -20.02 19.84 1.69
N ARG A 304 -20.27 18.52 1.83
CA ARG A 304 -19.49 17.50 1.11
C ARG A 304 -19.76 17.54 -0.38
N ASP A 305 -21.01 17.73 -0.79
CA ASP A 305 -21.38 17.82 -2.20
C ASP A 305 -20.70 19.02 -2.86
N VAL A 306 -20.58 20.15 -2.16
CA VAL A 306 -19.80 21.31 -2.64
C VAL A 306 -18.32 20.97 -2.84
N LEU A 307 -17.71 20.24 -1.91
CA LEU A 307 -16.29 19.83 -2.05
C LEU A 307 -16.08 18.86 -3.21
N VAL A 308 -17.01 17.91 -3.41
CA VAL A 308 -16.98 17.00 -4.56
C VAL A 308 -17.18 17.76 -5.86
N GLN A 309 -18.15 18.69 -5.92
CA GLN A 309 -18.39 19.57 -7.07
C GLN A 309 -17.11 20.32 -7.47
N GLN A 310 -16.38 20.87 -6.50
CA GLN A 310 -15.12 21.54 -6.74
C GLN A 310 -14.05 20.60 -7.32
N ALA A 311 -13.96 19.36 -6.80
CA ALA A 311 -12.99 18.38 -7.29
C ALA A 311 -13.25 17.95 -8.74
N VAL A 312 -14.52 17.85 -9.16
CA VAL A 312 -14.89 17.43 -10.53
C VAL A 312 -15.07 18.61 -11.50
N SER A 313 -14.96 19.85 -11.03
CA SER A 313 -15.28 21.07 -11.80
C SER A 313 -14.45 21.27 -13.06
N ASN A 314 -13.22 20.76 -13.10
CA ASN A 314 -12.35 20.80 -14.29
C ASN A 314 -12.44 19.53 -15.15
N GLY A 315 -13.27 18.59 -14.74
CA GLY A 315 -13.29 17.23 -15.26
C GLY A 315 -12.20 16.35 -14.63
N ILE A 316 -12.29 15.05 -14.89
CA ILE A 316 -11.30 14.04 -14.48
C ILE A 316 -10.75 13.39 -15.74
N GLU A 317 -9.43 13.35 -15.85
CA GLU A 317 -8.73 12.76 -16.98
C GLU A 317 -8.18 11.40 -16.58
N TRP A 318 -8.48 10.38 -17.39
CA TRP A 318 -7.89 9.05 -17.28
C TRP A 318 -7.18 8.74 -18.59
N GLN A 319 -5.89 8.46 -18.51
CA GLN A 319 -5.06 8.02 -19.62
C GLN A 319 -4.68 6.56 -19.38
N LEU A 320 -5.09 5.67 -20.26
CA LEU A 320 -4.59 4.31 -20.34
C LEU A 320 -3.48 4.29 -21.39
N ASP A 321 -2.23 4.38 -20.97
CA ASP A 321 -1.10 4.34 -21.90
C ASP A 321 -0.96 2.95 -22.52
N THR A 322 -1.11 1.92 -21.69
CA THR A 322 -1.05 0.52 -22.14
C THR A 322 -1.75 -0.38 -21.13
N LEU A 323 -2.62 -1.27 -21.60
CA LEU A 323 -2.94 -2.52 -20.95
C LEU A 323 -2.61 -3.64 -21.94
N MET A 324 -1.61 -4.43 -21.63
CA MET A 324 -1.18 -5.57 -22.43
C MET A 324 -1.27 -6.82 -21.59
N PHE A 325 -1.87 -7.88 -22.12
CA PHE A 325 -1.77 -9.20 -21.52
C PHE A 325 -1.85 -10.32 -22.54
N GLU A 326 -1.18 -11.44 -22.22
CA GLU A 326 -1.25 -12.69 -22.97
C GLU A 326 -1.98 -13.71 -22.12
N VAL A 327 -3.03 -14.33 -22.69
CA VAL A 327 -3.91 -15.27 -22.01
C VAL A 327 -3.95 -16.61 -22.73
N ASP A 328 -3.92 -17.70 -21.95
CA ASP A 328 -4.21 -19.06 -22.38
C ASP A 328 -5.20 -19.67 -21.37
N SER A 329 -6.45 -19.87 -21.81
CA SER A 329 -7.56 -20.36 -21.01
C SER A 329 -8.18 -21.57 -21.66
N SER A 330 -8.18 -22.70 -20.96
CA SER A 330 -8.86 -23.93 -21.36
C SER A 330 -10.25 -24.11 -20.73
N TYR A 331 -10.76 -23.08 -20.04
CA TYR A 331 -12.11 -23.10 -19.47
C TYR A 331 -13.17 -23.24 -20.57
N ASN A 332 -14.05 -24.24 -20.46
CA ASN A 332 -15.06 -24.51 -21.48
C ASN A 332 -16.05 -23.34 -21.69
N SER A 333 -16.29 -22.55 -20.65
CA SER A 333 -17.17 -21.38 -20.70
C SER A 333 -16.56 -20.19 -21.46
N LEU A 334 -15.23 -20.12 -21.52
CA LEU A 334 -14.50 -19.02 -22.16
C LEU A 334 -13.08 -19.45 -22.57
N PRO A 335 -12.96 -20.33 -23.59
CA PRO A 335 -11.65 -20.71 -24.10
C PRO A 335 -11.07 -19.52 -24.88
N LEU A 336 -9.93 -19.02 -24.42
CA LEU A 336 -9.26 -17.83 -24.96
C LEU A 336 -7.78 -18.14 -25.12
N GLN A 337 -7.20 -17.77 -26.26
CA GLN A 337 -5.76 -17.94 -26.49
C GLN A 337 -5.20 -16.82 -27.35
N GLY A 338 -4.34 -15.99 -26.79
CA GLY A 338 -3.66 -14.92 -27.53
C GLY A 338 -3.39 -13.68 -26.68
N ASP A 339 -3.01 -12.59 -27.34
CA ASP A 339 -2.66 -11.34 -26.68
C ASP A 339 -3.70 -10.23 -26.92
N ILE A 340 -3.81 -9.34 -25.94
CA ILE A 340 -4.64 -8.13 -25.98
C ILE A 340 -3.76 -6.92 -25.69
N ASN A 341 -3.90 -5.88 -26.50
CA ASN A 341 -3.33 -4.56 -26.30
C ASN A 341 -4.45 -3.52 -26.31
N LEU A 342 -4.57 -2.75 -25.22
CA LEU A 342 -5.51 -1.64 -25.10
C LEU A 342 -4.73 -0.35 -24.79
N ALA A 343 -5.11 0.74 -25.42
CA ALA A 343 -4.60 2.07 -25.09
C ALA A 343 -5.68 3.11 -25.38
N GLY A 344 -5.81 4.13 -24.56
CA GLY A 344 -6.90 5.08 -24.71
C GLY A 344 -6.89 6.21 -23.71
N LYS A 345 -7.87 7.08 -23.86
CA LYS A 345 -8.13 8.21 -22.98
C LYS A 345 -9.61 8.22 -22.66
N ALA A 346 -9.93 8.41 -21.40
CA ALA A 346 -11.26 8.79 -20.98
C ALA A 346 -11.18 10.13 -20.27
N LYS A 347 -12.19 10.96 -20.46
CA LYS A 347 -12.36 12.21 -19.73
C LYS A 347 -13.78 12.30 -19.23
N LEU A 348 -13.92 12.40 -17.92
CA LEU A 348 -15.14 12.89 -17.32
C LEU A 348 -15.14 14.41 -17.50
N LEU A 349 -16.03 14.91 -18.35
CA LEU A 349 -16.26 16.33 -18.57
C LEU A 349 -16.84 16.98 -17.30
N PRO A 350 -16.62 18.29 -17.12
CA PRO A 350 -17.29 19.04 -16.06
C PRO A 350 -18.81 18.85 -16.10
N PHE A 351 -19.40 18.64 -14.91
CA PHE A 351 -20.84 18.53 -14.74
C PHE A 351 -21.24 19.09 -13.38
N GLU A 352 -22.52 19.47 -13.25
CA GLU A 352 -23.10 19.84 -11.96
C GLU A 352 -23.74 18.61 -11.31
N LEU A 353 -23.38 18.31 -10.06
CA LEU A 353 -23.89 17.15 -9.32
C LEU A 353 -25.43 17.13 -9.24
N ASP A 354 -26.06 18.30 -9.12
CA ASP A 354 -27.53 18.44 -9.03
C ASP A 354 -28.25 18.08 -10.35
N GLN A 355 -27.53 18.08 -11.48
CA GLN A 355 -28.05 17.65 -12.78
C GLN A 355 -27.95 16.14 -13.00
N VAL A 356 -27.21 15.42 -12.14
CA VAL A 356 -27.02 13.98 -12.21
C VAL A 356 -27.83 13.32 -11.09
N SER A 357 -29.07 12.97 -11.43
CA SER A 357 -29.97 12.21 -10.55
C SER A 357 -29.88 10.70 -10.73
N ARG A 358 -29.22 10.21 -11.80
CA ARG A 358 -29.04 8.79 -12.09
C ARG A 358 -27.65 8.52 -12.68
N PRO A 359 -26.98 7.41 -12.34
CA PRO A 359 -25.65 7.08 -12.87
C PRO A 359 -25.56 7.08 -14.40
N ILE A 360 -26.62 6.65 -15.11
CA ILE A 360 -26.65 6.64 -16.58
C ILE A 360 -26.50 8.06 -17.19
N GLN A 361 -26.85 9.12 -16.46
CA GLN A 361 -26.70 10.48 -16.94
C GLN A 361 -25.23 10.91 -17.00
N LEU A 362 -24.34 10.24 -16.26
CA LEU A 362 -22.89 10.48 -16.33
C LEU A 362 -22.31 10.16 -17.69
N LEU A 363 -22.95 9.26 -18.47
CA LEU A 363 -22.51 8.97 -19.83
C LEU A 363 -22.53 10.22 -20.71
N ARG A 364 -23.39 11.21 -20.45
CA ARG A 364 -23.40 12.49 -21.18
C ARG A 364 -22.12 13.30 -21.00
N TYR A 365 -21.38 13.01 -19.94
CA TYR A 365 -20.16 13.69 -19.53
C TYR A 365 -18.94 12.80 -19.70
N ILE A 366 -19.05 11.67 -20.40
CA ILE A 366 -17.90 10.80 -20.68
C ILE A 366 -17.49 11.03 -22.14
N ASP A 367 -16.24 11.46 -22.31
CA ASP A 367 -15.53 11.41 -23.58
C ASP A 367 -14.53 10.24 -23.50
N LEU A 368 -14.64 9.27 -24.40
CA LEU A 368 -13.81 8.08 -24.44
C LEU A 368 -13.24 7.91 -25.84
N ASN A 369 -11.94 7.70 -25.92
CA ASN A 369 -11.27 7.19 -27.10
C ASN A 369 -10.41 5.99 -26.66
N LEU A 370 -10.77 4.79 -27.11
CA LEU A 370 -10.07 3.56 -26.76
C LEU A 370 -9.71 2.81 -28.03
N VAL A 371 -8.42 2.50 -28.17
CA VAL A 371 -7.91 1.57 -29.17
C VAL A 371 -7.84 0.19 -28.55
N ILE A 372 -8.49 -0.75 -29.21
CA ILE A 372 -8.47 -2.18 -28.92
C ILE A 372 -7.70 -2.86 -30.04
N ASP A 373 -6.73 -3.68 -29.69
CA ASP A 373 -5.93 -4.48 -30.61
C ASP A 373 -5.73 -5.88 -30.04
N VAL A 374 -6.37 -6.89 -30.64
CA VAL A 374 -6.37 -8.27 -30.16
C VAL A 374 -5.82 -9.23 -31.20
N GLY A 375 -5.07 -10.24 -30.77
CA GLY A 375 -4.65 -11.32 -31.66
C GLY A 375 -5.85 -12.09 -32.20
N ASP A 376 -5.84 -12.45 -33.48
CA ASP A 376 -6.97 -13.14 -34.14
C ASP A 376 -7.28 -14.52 -33.55
N GLN A 377 -6.32 -15.12 -32.84
CA GLN A 377 -6.45 -16.39 -32.16
C GLN A 377 -7.30 -16.31 -30.89
N LEU A 378 -7.42 -15.11 -30.30
CA LEU A 378 -8.00 -14.91 -28.98
C LEU A 378 -9.38 -15.57 -28.82
N PHE A 379 -10.23 -15.44 -29.84
CA PHE A 379 -11.59 -15.96 -29.82
C PHE A 379 -11.81 -17.17 -30.73
N ASN A 380 -10.77 -17.72 -31.38
CA ASN A 380 -10.95 -18.76 -32.41
C ASN A 380 -11.63 -20.02 -31.89
N GLN A 381 -11.38 -20.37 -30.63
CA GLN A 381 -12.00 -21.53 -29.97
C GLN A 381 -13.21 -21.12 -29.11
N SER A 382 -13.49 -19.82 -29.00
CA SER A 382 -14.57 -19.26 -28.19
C SER A 382 -15.92 -19.34 -28.90
N PRO A 383 -17.03 -19.53 -28.16
CA PRO A 383 -18.38 -19.29 -28.65
C PRO A 383 -18.57 -17.86 -29.22
N LEU A 384 -17.68 -16.93 -28.84
CA LEU A 384 -17.69 -15.55 -29.33
C LEU A 384 -17.16 -15.38 -30.76
N SER A 385 -16.49 -16.40 -31.33
CA SER A 385 -15.93 -16.36 -32.69
C SER A 385 -16.91 -15.89 -33.76
N ALA A 386 -18.17 -16.34 -33.70
CA ALA A 386 -19.22 -15.93 -34.64
C ALA A 386 -19.56 -14.43 -34.54
N TYR A 387 -19.54 -13.87 -33.33
CA TYR A 387 -19.76 -12.44 -33.11
C TYR A 387 -18.59 -11.61 -33.61
N ILE A 388 -17.35 -12.07 -33.37
CA ILE A 388 -16.14 -11.43 -33.90
C ILE A 388 -16.18 -11.40 -35.43
N LEU A 389 -16.54 -12.51 -36.08
CA LEU A 389 -16.68 -12.56 -37.53
C LEU A 389 -17.78 -11.61 -38.03
N ALA A 390 -18.90 -11.51 -37.33
CA ALA A 390 -19.96 -10.55 -37.67
C ALA A 390 -19.48 -9.10 -37.55
N LEU A 391 -18.72 -8.76 -36.51
CA LEU A 391 -18.12 -7.44 -36.33
C LEU A 391 -17.09 -7.12 -37.43
N ARG A 392 -16.24 -8.09 -37.83
CA ARG A 392 -15.33 -7.97 -38.97
C ARG A 392 -16.10 -7.69 -40.28
N ASN A 393 -17.13 -8.48 -40.56
CA ASN A 393 -17.95 -8.33 -41.77
C ASN A 393 -18.71 -7.00 -41.82
N ALA A 394 -19.11 -6.47 -40.66
CA ALA A 394 -19.75 -5.16 -40.53
C ALA A 394 -18.75 -4.00 -40.58
N GLY A 395 -17.43 -4.27 -40.58
CA GLY A 395 -16.34 -3.29 -40.59
C GLY A 395 -15.93 -2.77 -39.20
N TYR A 396 -16.65 -3.16 -38.14
CA TYR A 396 -16.39 -2.68 -36.77
C TYR A 396 -15.05 -3.19 -36.20
N LEU A 397 -14.46 -4.20 -36.84
CA LEU A 397 -13.11 -4.69 -36.60
C LEU A 397 -12.32 -4.64 -37.92
N LEU A 398 -11.16 -3.99 -37.91
CA LEU A 398 -10.20 -4.01 -39.00
C LEU A 398 -9.24 -5.18 -38.76
N HIS A 399 -9.17 -6.12 -39.70
CA HIS A 399 -8.33 -7.30 -39.60
C HIS A 399 -7.07 -7.15 -40.46
N GLU A 400 -5.91 -6.98 -39.83
CA GLU A 400 -4.62 -6.79 -40.49
C GLU A 400 -3.51 -7.56 -39.76
N GLU A 401 -2.63 -8.23 -40.51
CA GLU A 401 -1.47 -8.96 -39.97
C GLU A 401 -1.80 -9.99 -38.85
N GLY A 402 -2.98 -10.61 -38.90
CA GLY A 402 -3.41 -11.59 -37.90
C GLY A 402 -3.93 -10.95 -36.61
N ARG A 403 -4.34 -9.68 -36.66
CA ARG A 403 -4.86 -8.94 -35.51
C ARG A 403 -6.17 -8.25 -35.86
N ASP A 404 -7.07 -8.17 -34.89
CA ASP A 404 -8.30 -7.39 -34.97
C ASP A 404 -8.15 -6.09 -34.20
N ARG A 405 -8.33 -4.98 -34.90
CA ARG A 405 -8.24 -3.64 -34.34
C ARG A 405 -9.57 -2.90 -34.38
N SER A 406 -9.88 -2.18 -33.30
CA SER A 406 -11.01 -1.24 -33.24
C SER A 406 -10.60 0.04 -32.53
N GLU A 407 -11.04 1.18 -33.05
CA GLU A 407 -11.08 2.44 -32.32
C GLU A 407 -12.53 2.67 -31.85
N LEU A 408 -12.71 2.65 -30.53
CA LEU A 408 -13.97 2.99 -29.86
C LEU A 408 -13.95 4.47 -29.49
N ILE A 409 -14.91 5.22 -30.01
CA ILE A 409 -15.09 6.62 -29.62
C ILE A 409 -16.49 6.77 -29.04
N PHE A 410 -16.57 7.32 -27.84
CA PHE A 410 -17.82 7.74 -27.22
C PHE A 410 -17.73 9.21 -26.86
N ASN A 411 -18.47 10.06 -27.58
CA ASN A 411 -18.53 11.49 -27.36
C ASN A 411 -19.95 11.99 -27.66
N ASP A 412 -20.42 12.99 -26.93
CA ASP A 412 -21.74 13.63 -27.17
C ASP A 412 -22.95 12.65 -27.24
N ASN A 413 -22.86 11.50 -26.57
CA ASN A 413 -23.82 10.36 -26.61
C ASN A 413 -23.84 9.56 -27.92
N GLU A 414 -22.87 9.78 -28.82
CA GLU A 414 -22.64 8.94 -29.98
C GLU A 414 -21.56 7.91 -29.66
N PHE A 415 -21.86 6.64 -29.96
CA PHE A 415 -20.88 5.56 -29.86
C PHE A 415 -20.49 5.12 -31.27
N THR A 416 -19.20 5.23 -31.58
CA THR A 416 -18.66 4.79 -32.87
C THR A 416 -17.55 3.76 -32.70
N MET A 417 -17.50 2.84 -33.65
CA MET A 417 -16.47 1.83 -33.79
C MET A 417 -15.84 2.00 -35.17
N ASN A 418 -14.55 2.33 -35.24
CA ASN A 418 -13.84 2.64 -36.49
C ASN A 418 -14.58 3.69 -37.34
N SER A 419 -15.03 4.78 -36.70
CA SER A 419 -15.82 5.86 -37.33
C SER A 419 -17.20 5.44 -37.87
N MET A 420 -17.72 4.27 -37.49
CA MET A 420 -19.09 3.85 -37.82
C MET A 420 -19.99 3.90 -36.58
N PRO A 421 -21.20 4.47 -36.70
CA PRO A 421 -22.14 4.51 -35.58
C PRO A 421 -22.59 3.09 -35.22
N VAL A 422 -22.57 2.78 -33.92
CA VAL A 422 -23.08 1.53 -33.37
C VAL A 422 -24.53 1.77 -32.95
N ASN A 423 -25.47 1.12 -33.64
CA ASN A 423 -26.92 1.26 -33.42
C ASN A 423 -27.52 0.11 -32.62
#